data_AF-A0A6A4UNK6-F1
#
_entry.id   AF-A0A6A4UNK6-F1
#
_cell.length_a   1.000
_cell.length_b   1.000
_cell.length_c   1.000
_cell.angle_alpha   90.00
_cell.angle_beta   90.00
_cell.angle_gamma   90.00
#
_symmetry.space_group_name_H-M   'P 1'
#
loop_
_entity.id
_entity.type
_entity.pdbx_description
1 polymer ?
#
loop_
_entity_poly.entity_id
_entity_poly.type
_entity_poly.pdbx_seq_one_letter_code
_entity_poly.pdbx_strand_id
1 'polypeptide(L)' 'MSRRTTDNSKAIDAFLAAKAEIDTMLERLAALSADHFETSPDEINWGHVGTINHYRDRLREITDSAFKEGEYAD' A
#
# COMPACT_ATOMS: atom_id res chain seq x y z
N MET A 1 -43.09 -12.77 5.27
CA MET A 1 -42.00 -11.77 5.15
C MET A 1 -40.68 -12.51 5.08
N SER A 2 -40.25 -12.96 3.90
CA SER A 2 -38.94 -13.61 3.75
C SER A 2 -37.88 -12.51 3.68
N ARG A 3 -37.02 -12.42 4.69
CA ARG A 3 -35.88 -11.51 4.71
C ARG A 3 -34.98 -11.93 3.56
N ARG A 4 -35.01 -11.21 2.44
CA ARG A 4 -33.95 -11.30 1.42
C ARG A 4 -32.68 -10.86 2.12
N THR A 5 -31.90 -11.82 2.62
CA THR A 5 -30.49 -11.60 2.91
C THR A 5 -29.90 -11.10 1.60
N THR A 6 -29.59 -9.81 1.53
CA THR A 6 -28.95 -9.23 0.35
C THR A 6 -27.69 -10.07 0.11
N ASP A 7 -27.62 -10.71 -1.05
CA ASP A 7 -26.53 -11.62 -1.40
C ASP A 7 -25.25 -10.77 -1.57
N ASN A 8 -24.51 -10.62 -0.48
CA ASN A 8 -23.28 -9.82 -0.44
C ASN A 8 -22.09 -10.55 -1.07
N SER A 9 -22.29 -11.76 -1.61
CA SER A 9 -21.24 -12.60 -2.19
C SER A 9 -20.43 -11.82 -3.22
N LYS A 10 -21.10 -11.08 -4.12
CA LYS A 10 -20.42 -10.22 -5.12
C LYS A 10 -19.53 -9.14 -4.50
N ALA A 11 -19.95 -8.54 -3.39
CA ALA A 11 -19.17 -7.52 -2.70
C ALA A 11 -17.97 -8.15 -1.97
N ILE A 12 -18.15 -9.34 -1.40
CA ILE A 12 -17.08 -10.12 -0.77
C ILE A 12 -16.04 -10.54 -1.81
N ASP A 13 -16.47 -11.07 -2.96
CA ASP A 13 -15.58 -11.45 -4.06
C ASP A 13 -14.79 -10.24 -4.57
N ALA A 14 -15.45 -9.10 -4.78
CA ALA A 14 -14.78 -7.87 -5.21
C ALA A 14 -13.77 -7.36 -4.17
N PHE A 15 -14.10 -7.45 -2.88
CA PHE A 15 -13.19 -7.08 -1.79
C PHE A 15 -11.97 -8.00 -1.75
N LEU A 16 -12.16 -9.31 -1.85
CA LEU A 16 -11.07 -10.29 -1.85
C LEU A 16 -10.15 -10.13 -3.06
N ALA A 17 -10.71 -9.85 -4.23
CA ALA A 17 -9.94 -9.53 -5.44
C ALA A 17 -9.07 -8.29 -5.22
N ALA A 18 -9.68 -7.19 -4.75
CA ALA A 18 -8.96 -5.95 -4.47
C ALA A 18 -7.87 -6.15 -3.39
N LYS A 19 -8.14 -6.95 -2.35
CA LYS A 19 -7.14 -7.29 -1.32
C LYS A 19 -5.97 -8.07 -1.93
N ALA A 20 -6.24 -9.08 -2.76
CA ALA A 20 -5.19 -9.88 -3.39
C ALA A 20 -4.29 -9.03 -4.31
N GLU A 21 -4.88 -8.05 -5.01
CA GLU A 21 -4.13 -7.08 -5.80
C GLU A 21 -3.21 -6.21 -4.91
N ILE A 22 -3.73 -5.69 -3.80
CA ILE A 22 -2.94 -4.94 -2.82
C ILE A 22 -1.80 -5.79 -2.24
N ASP A 23 -2.08 -7.04 -1.83
CA ASP A 23 -1.08 -7.95 -1.29
C ASP A 23 0.07 -8.17 -2.31
N THR A 24 -0.28 -8.35 -3.59
CA THR A 24 0.70 -8.49 -4.67
C THR A 24 1.54 -7.22 -4.86
N MET A 25 0.93 -6.04 -4.78
CA MET A 25 1.65 -4.77 -4.87
C MET A 25 2.61 -4.57 -3.70
N LEU A 26 2.20 -4.93 -2.48
CA LEU A 26 3.02 -4.85 -1.28
C LEU A 26 4.22 -5.81 -1.35
N GLU A 27 4.02 -7.04 -1.83
CA GLU A 27 5.10 -8.01 -2.01
C GLU A 27 6.17 -7.50 -2.99
N ARG A 28 5.73 -6.89 -4.10
CA ARG A 28 6.66 -6.28 -5.08
C ARG A 28 7.47 -5.13 -4.48
N LEU A 29 6.84 -4.27 -3.67
CA LEU A 29 7.53 -3.18 -2.99
C LEU A 29 8.51 -3.70 -1.93
N ALA A 30 8.16 -4.75 -1.21
CA ALA A 30 9.05 -5.39 -0.24
C ALA A 30 10.28 -6.00 -0.92
N ALA A 31 10.09 -6.69 -2.05
CA ALA A 31 11.18 -7.23 -2.86
C ALA A 31 12.09 -6.10 -3.40
N LEU A 32 11.50 -5.02 -3.90
CA LEU A 32 12.26 -3.85 -4.36
C LEU A 32 13.06 -3.20 -3.22
N SER A 33 12.48 -3.11 -2.02
CA SER A 33 13.19 -2.60 -0.85
C SER A 33 14.34 -3.51 -0.42
N ALA A 34 14.19 -4.84 -0.52
CA ALA A 34 15.26 -5.79 -0.23
C ALA A 34 16.42 -5.66 -1.24
N ASP A 35 16.13 -5.30 -2.48
CA ASP A 35 17.10 -5.00 -3.53
C ASP A 35 17.60 -3.54 -3.53
N HIS A 36 17.46 -2.83 -2.39
CA HIS A 36 17.89 -1.42 -2.25
C HIS A 36 17.32 -0.46 -3.30
N PHE A 37 16.09 -0.74 -3.76
CA PHE A 37 15.46 -0.02 -4.87
C PHE A 37 16.32 -0.01 -6.14
N GLU A 38 16.94 -1.15 -6.46
CA GLU A 38 17.80 -1.35 -7.63
C GLU A 38 18.97 -0.33 -7.68
N THR A 39 19.35 0.22 -6.52
CA THR A 39 20.37 1.27 -6.43
C THR A 39 21.61 0.75 -5.71
N SER A 40 22.75 0.80 -6.40
CA SER A 40 24.05 0.50 -5.81
C SER A 40 24.47 1.62 -4.84
N PRO A 41 25.04 1.30 -3.66
CA PRO A 41 25.54 2.32 -2.72
C PRO A 41 26.51 3.33 -3.33
N ASP A 42 27.34 2.90 -4.27
CA ASP A 42 28.33 3.72 -4.97
C ASP A 42 27.71 4.71 -6.00
N GLU A 43 26.45 4.50 -6.38
CA GLU A 43 25.73 5.30 -7.39
C GLU A 43 24.67 6.22 -6.75
N ILE A 44 24.48 6.15 -5.42
CA ILE A 44 23.52 6.97 -4.68
C ILE A 44 23.84 8.46 -4.85
N ASN A 45 22.83 9.24 -5.25
CA ASN A 45 22.91 10.68 -5.37
C ASN A 45 21.58 11.33 -4.91
N TRP A 46 21.53 12.66 -4.86
CA TRP A 46 20.35 13.39 -4.41
C TRP A 46 19.10 13.15 -5.26
N GLY A 47 19.23 12.75 -6.53
CA GLY A 47 18.13 12.30 -7.36
C GLY A 47 17.50 11.01 -6.83
N HIS A 48 18.32 10.02 -6.47
CA HIS A 48 17.87 8.78 -5.84
C HIS A 48 17.17 9.04 -4.49
N VAL A 49 17.70 9.97 -3.70
CA VAL A 49 17.08 10.42 -2.44
C VAL A 49 15.69 11.04 -2.70
N GLY A 50 15.54 11.83 -3.77
CA GLY A 50 14.24 12.38 -4.16
C GLY A 50 13.21 11.29 -4.51
N THR A 51 13.62 10.29 -5.31
CA THR A 51 12.77 9.17 -5.70
C THR A 51 12.28 8.35 -4.51
N ILE A 52 13.18 7.96 -3.59
CA ILE A 52 12.79 7.15 -2.43
C ILE A 52 11.91 7.95 -1.45
N ASN A 53 12.15 9.26 -1.29
CA ASN A 53 11.29 10.13 -0.51
C ASN A 53 9.87 10.20 -1.08
N HIS A 54 9.73 10.25 -2.41
CA HIS A 54 8.41 10.25 -3.04
C HIS A 54 7.62 8.96 -2.73
N TYR A 55 8.25 7.80 -2.81
CA TYR A 55 7.62 6.53 -2.45
C TYR A 55 7.27 6.46 -0.96
N ARG A 56 8.17 6.92 -0.09
CA ARG A 56 7.92 7.00 1.36
C ARG A 56 6.68 7.85 1.67
N ASP A 57 6.59 9.05 1.08
CA ASP A 57 5.49 9.97 1.38
C ASP A 57 4.14 9.41 0.94
N ARG A 58 4.09 8.71 -0.20
CA ARG A 58 2.88 8.04 -0.67
C ARG A 58 2.49 6.85 0.22
N LEU A 59 3.46 6.03 0.64
CA LEU A 59 3.19 4.93 1.56
C LEU A 59 2.69 5.44 2.91
N ARG A 60 3.30 6.51 3.43
CA ARG A 60 2.84 7.18 4.66
C ARG A 60 1.41 7.67 4.54
N GLU A 61 1.05 8.37 3.46
CA GLU A 61 -0.34 8.83 3.23
C GLU A 61 -1.36 7.68 3.26
N ILE A 62 -1.01 6.54 2.65
CA ILE A 62 -1.86 5.34 2.65
C ILE A 62 -1.97 4.73 4.05
N THR A 63 -0.85 4.61 4.77
CA THR A 63 -0.80 4.09 6.15
C THR A 63 -1.59 5.00 7.10
N ASP A 64 -1.34 6.30 7.10
CA ASP A 64 -2.04 7.27 7.94
C ASP A 64 -3.55 7.21 7.71
N SER A 65 -3.98 7.08 6.44
CA SER A 65 -5.38 6.93 6.07
C SER A 65 -5.99 5.61 6.56
N ALA A 66 -5.23 4.52 6.52
CA ALA A 66 -5.67 3.19 6.96
C ALA A 66 -5.79 3.08 8.49
N PHE A 67 -4.87 3.72 9.23
CA PHE A 67 -4.80 3.65 10.69
C PHE A 67 -5.44 4.86 11.40
N LYS A 68 -5.92 5.86 10.64
CA LYS A 68 -6.49 7.12 11.15
C LYS A 68 -5.52 7.92 12.03
N GLU A 69 -4.22 7.73 11.84
CA GLU A 69 -3.15 8.37 12.62
C GLU A 69 -3.06 9.89 12.35
N GLY A 70 -3.79 10.40 11.36
CA GLY A 70 -3.91 11.84 11.07
C GLY A 70 -5.07 12.59 11.76
N GLU A 71 -6.01 11.91 12.43
CA GLU A 71 -7.19 12.57 13.05
C GLU A 71 -7.26 12.48 14.59
N TYR A 72 -6.28 11.89 15.27
CA TYR A 72 -6.21 11.84 16.75
C TYR A 72 -4.78 11.93 17.30
N ALA A 73 -4.08 13.00 16.97
CA ALA A 73 -3.00 13.51 17.82
C ALA A 73 -3.55 14.75 18.55
N ASP A 74 -4.25 14.51 19.67
CA ASP A 74 -4.42 15.51 20.75
C ASP A 74 -3.17 15.47 21.66
#